data_AF-A0A5P9HPB6-F1
#
_entry.id   AF-A0A5P9HPB6-F1
#
_cell.length_a   1.000
_cell.length_b   1.000
_cell.length_c   1.000
_cell.angle_alpha   90.00
_cell.angle_beta   90.00
_cell.angle_gamma   90.00
#
_symmetry.space_group_name_H-M   'P 1'
#
loop_
_entity.id
_entity.type
_entity.pdbx_description
1 polymer ?
#
loop_
_entity_poly.entity_id
_entity_poly.type
_entity_poly.pdbx_seq_one_letter_code
_entity_poly.pdbx_strand_id
1 'polypeptide(L)'
;MNQSQNPLILSNYEIVKKVINDWDPMDLLALGGAEDEYSLEIKKIYKALRYCDELENLAVQIKKVMDASYSTDLAPIVCLQVADIIWEELR
;
A
#
# COMPACT_ATOMS: atom_id res chain seq x y z
N MET A 1 30.76 20.50 7.47
CA MET A 1 30.07 19.55 6.58
C MET A 1 30.03 18.21 7.28
N ASN A 2 28.86 17.81 7.75
CA ASN A 2 28.55 16.42 8.08
C ASN A 2 27.03 16.31 8.16
N GLN A 3 26.41 16.01 7.03
CA GLN A 3 25.09 15.39 7.03
C GLN A 3 25.37 13.90 7.00
N SER A 4 25.62 13.33 8.17
CA SER A 4 25.56 11.89 8.39
C SER A 4 24.20 11.42 7.93
N GLN A 5 24.21 10.56 6.91
CA GLN A 5 23.02 9.98 6.32
C GLN A 5 22.16 9.36 7.43
N ASN A 6 20.95 9.88 7.57
CA ASN A 6 19.92 9.30 8.40
C ASN A 6 19.23 8.22 7.54
N PRO A 7 19.15 6.94 7.95
CA PRO A 7 18.37 5.96 7.20
C PRO A 7 16.95 6.54 7.04
N LEU A 8 16.48 6.62 5.80
CA LEU A 8 15.25 7.33 5.43
C LEU A 8 14.08 6.75 6.22
N ILE A 9 13.67 7.40 7.31
CA ILE A 9 12.39 7.12 7.95
C ILE A 9 11.31 7.59 6.97
N LEU A 10 10.68 6.64 6.29
CA LEU A 10 9.56 6.90 5.40
C LEU A 10 8.35 7.31 6.23
N SER A 11 7.55 8.25 5.72
CA SER A 11 6.24 8.52 6.32
C SER A 11 5.30 7.33 6.09
N ASN A 12 4.27 7.17 6.93
CA ASN A 12 3.25 6.13 6.73
C ASN A 12 2.64 6.16 5.31
N TYR A 13 2.52 7.35 4.71
CA TYR A 13 2.04 7.47 3.33
C TYR A 13 3.05 6.91 2.33
N GLU A 14 4.34 7.21 2.50
CA GLU A 14 5.40 6.70 1.63
C GLU A 14 5.58 5.18 1.78
N ILE A 15 5.37 4.63 2.98
CA ILE A 15 5.34 3.17 3.21
C ILE A 15 4.21 2.53 2.40
N VAL A 16 2.98 3.04 2.52
CA VAL A 16 1.84 2.51 1.73
C VAL A 16 2.10 2.66 0.24
N LYS A 17 2.58 3.84 -0.21
CA LYS A 17 2.92 4.07 -1.62
C LYS A 17 3.91 3.03 -2.13
N LYS A 18 5.02 2.85 -1.41
CA LYS A 18 6.06 1.89 -1.77
C LYS A 18 5.48 0.48 -1.86
N VAL A 19 4.79 0.00 -0.83
CA VAL A 19 4.30 -1.38 -0.80
C VAL A 19 3.26 -1.64 -1.90
N ILE A 20 2.35 -0.69 -2.17
CA ILE A 20 1.35 -0.86 -3.23
C ILE A 20 1.99 -0.80 -4.63
N ASN A 21 2.95 0.11 -4.85
CA ASN A 21 3.67 0.18 -6.12
C ASN A 21 4.56 -1.05 -6.33
N ASP A 22 5.20 -1.57 -5.28
CA ASP A 22 6.00 -2.80 -5.35
C ASP A 22 5.11 -4.03 -5.61
N TRP A 23 3.89 -4.05 -5.08
CA TRP A 23 2.92 -5.12 -5.32
C TRP A 23 2.32 -5.09 -6.74
N ASP A 24 2.12 -3.89 -7.30
CA ASP A 24 1.64 -3.64 -8.67
C ASP A 24 0.52 -4.61 -9.13
N PRO A 25 -0.61 -4.70 -8.42
CA PRO A 25 -1.55 -5.81 -8.59
C PRO A 25 -2.24 -5.87 -9.95
N MET A 26 -2.12 -4.81 -10.76
CA MET A 26 -2.71 -4.71 -12.10
C MET A 26 -1.63 -4.59 -13.19
N ASP A 27 -0.35 -4.81 -12.84
CA ASP A 27 0.81 -4.65 -13.72
C ASP A 27 0.90 -3.27 -14.38
N LEU A 28 0.34 -2.21 -13.79
CA LEU A 28 0.31 -0.89 -14.42
C LEU A 28 1.72 -0.31 -14.53
N LEU A 29 2.53 -0.48 -13.49
CA LEU A 29 3.91 0.00 -13.47
C LEU A 29 4.81 -0.88 -14.33
N ALA A 30 4.64 -2.20 -14.25
CA ALA A 30 5.35 -3.16 -15.09
C ALA A 30 5.11 -2.94 -16.59
N LEU A 31 3.92 -2.46 -16.97
CA LEU A 31 3.54 -2.12 -18.35
C LEU A 31 3.96 -0.69 -18.77
N GLY A 32 4.74 0.01 -17.95
CA GLY A 32 5.29 1.33 -18.26
C GLY A 32 4.39 2.51 -17.86
N GLY A 33 3.41 2.27 -16.98
CA GLY A 33 2.64 3.31 -16.32
C GLY A 33 3.49 4.21 -15.42
N ALA A 34 2.93 5.36 -15.05
CA ALA A 34 3.62 6.33 -14.18
C ALA A 34 3.61 5.89 -12.71
N GLU A 35 4.52 6.42 -11.87
CA GLU A 35 4.59 6.04 -10.45
C GLU A 35 3.34 6.42 -9.62
N ASP A 36 2.42 7.20 -10.18
CA ASP A 36 1.19 7.69 -9.55
C ASP A 36 -0.09 6.99 -10.01
N GLU A 37 0.02 5.89 -10.79
CA GLU A 37 -1.12 5.08 -11.27
C GLU A 37 -2.04 4.60 -10.12
N TYR A 38 -1.47 4.31 -8.95
CA TYR A 38 -2.22 3.89 -7.75
C TYR A 38 -2.50 5.02 -6.75
N SER A 39 -2.26 6.28 -7.10
CA SER A 39 -2.26 7.40 -6.15
C SER A 39 -3.60 7.58 -5.41
N LEU A 40 -4.73 7.28 -6.05
CA LEU A 40 -6.05 7.35 -5.43
C LEU A 40 -6.28 6.22 -4.42
N GLU A 41 -5.84 5.02 -4.77
CA GLU A 41 -5.94 3.78 -3.98
C GLU A 41 -5.06 3.89 -2.74
N ILE A 42 -3.80 4.28 -2.94
CA ILE A 42 -2.83 4.55 -1.86
C ILE A 42 -3.40 5.56 -0.87
N LYS A 43 -4.01 6.65 -1.36
CA LYS A 43 -4.63 7.66 -0.49
C LYS A 43 -5.80 7.10 0.32
N LYS A 44 -6.61 6.20 -0.25
CA LYS A 44 -7.72 5.55 0.46
C LYS A 44 -7.19 4.58 1.53
N ILE A 45 -6.20 3.75 1.18
CA ILE A 45 -5.56 2.78 2.10
C ILE A 45 -4.86 3.51 3.24
N TYR A 46 -4.08 4.56 2.94
CA TYR A 46 -3.44 5.39 3.96
C TYR A 46 -4.46 6.03 4.94
N LYS A 47 -5.61 6.49 4.45
CA LYS A 47 -6.67 6.99 5.33
C LYS A 47 -7.26 5.88 6.21
N ALA A 48 -7.38 4.66 5.68
CA ALA A 48 -7.91 3.52 6.40
C ALA A 48 -7.01 3.09 7.57
N LEU A 49 -5.68 3.28 7.48
CA LEU A 49 -4.75 3.01 8.57
C LEU A 49 -5.13 3.68 9.90
N ARG A 50 -5.79 4.85 9.87
CA ARG A 50 -6.21 5.59 11.07
C ARG A 50 -7.35 4.92 11.83
N TYR A 51 -8.02 3.96 11.21
CA TYR A 51 -9.23 3.32 11.72
C TYR A 51 -9.11 1.79 11.74
N CYS A 52 -7.94 1.25 11.40
CA CYS A 52 -7.69 -0.18 11.42
C CYS A 52 -6.72 -0.48 12.56
N ASP A 53 -7.24 -1.04 13.65
CA ASP A 53 -6.44 -1.45 14.81
C ASP A 53 -5.91 -2.89 14.69
N GLU A 54 -6.40 -3.63 13.69
CA GLU A 54 -6.05 -5.03 13.43
C GLU A 54 -5.62 -5.22 11.98
N LEU A 55 -4.68 -6.14 11.76
CA LEU A 55 -4.11 -6.47 10.46
C LEU A 55 -5.19 -6.88 9.45
N GLU A 56 -6.14 -7.70 9.89
CA GLU A 56 -7.24 -8.21 9.08
C GLU A 56 -8.18 -7.09 8.60
N ASN A 57 -8.38 -6.06 9.43
CA ASN A 57 -9.19 -4.91 9.06
C ASN A 57 -8.51 -4.12 7.93
N LEU A 58 -7.18 -3.94 7.98
CA LEU A 58 -6.43 -3.32 6.89
C LEU A 58 -6.51 -4.16 5.61
N ALA A 59 -6.34 -5.48 5.70
CA ALA A 59 -6.45 -6.40 4.56
C ALA A 59 -7.81 -6.28 3.86
N VAL A 60 -8.91 -6.23 4.63
CA VAL A 60 -10.27 -6.03 4.11
C VAL A 60 -10.40 -4.68 3.40
N GLN A 61 -9.79 -3.60 3.92
CA GLN A 61 -9.82 -2.29 3.29
C GLN A 61 -9.01 -2.25 1.99
N ILE A 62 -7.84 -2.89 1.94
CA ILE A 62 -7.03 -3.03 0.73
C ILE A 62 -7.85 -3.75 -0.35
N LYS A 63 -8.43 -4.92 -0.03
CA LYS A 63 -9.29 -5.66 -0.97
C LYS A 63 -10.42 -4.78 -1.50
N LYS A 64 -11.19 -4.15 -0.61
CA LYS A 64 -12.31 -3.28 -1.00
C LYS A 64 -11.89 -2.15 -1.93
N VAL A 65 -10.76 -1.50 -1.66
CA VAL A 65 -10.26 -0.39 -2.47
C VAL A 65 -9.86 -0.88 -3.86
N MET A 66 -9.08 -1.95 -3.95
CA MET A 66 -8.56 -2.45 -5.22
C MET A 66 -9.65 -3.11 -6.09
N ASP A 67 -10.50 -3.93 -5.49
CA ASP A 67 -11.64 -4.55 -6.18
C ASP A 67 -12.57 -3.47 -6.75
N ALA A 68 -12.86 -2.41 -5.98
CA ALA A 68 -13.73 -1.34 -6.43
C ALA A 68 -13.10 -0.47 -7.53
N SER A 69 -11.79 -0.19 -7.44
CA SER A 69 -11.11 0.67 -8.43
C SER A 69 -10.89 -0.03 -9.77
N TYR A 70 -10.61 -1.34 -9.75
CA TYR A 70 -10.26 -2.10 -10.96
C TYR A 70 -11.29 -3.16 -11.35
N SER A 71 -12.43 -3.22 -10.67
CA SER A 71 -13.48 -4.23 -10.90
C SER A 71 -12.93 -5.67 -10.84
N THR A 72 -12.08 -5.93 -9.85
CA THR A 72 -11.42 -7.23 -9.64
C THR A 72 -12.03 -7.99 -8.45
N ASP A 73 -11.60 -9.24 -8.28
CA ASP A 73 -11.87 -10.03 -7.07
C ASP A 73 -10.56 -10.63 -6.56
N LEU A 74 -9.75 -9.79 -5.91
CA LEU A 74 -8.47 -10.22 -5.38
C LEU A 74 -8.65 -11.25 -4.26
N ALA A 75 -7.86 -12.32 -4.28
CA ALA A 75 -7.93 -13.33 -3.23
C ALA A 75 -7.63 -12.69 -1.86
N PRO A 76 -8.48 -12.89 -0.82
CA PRO A 76 -8.30 -12.24 0.48
C PRO A 76 -6.92 -12.47 1.11
N ILE A 77 -6.32 -13.64 0.86
CA ILE A 77 -4.97 -13.97 1.36
C ILE A 77 -3.88 -13.06 0.78
N VAL A 78 -4.01 -12.63 -0.48
CA VAL A 78 -3.05 -11.71 -1.10
C VAL A 78 -3.14 -10.34 -0.44
N CYS A 79 -4.36 -9.85 -0.19
CA CYS A 79 -4.57 -8.59 0.52
C CYS A 79 -4.07 -8.65 1.97
N LEU A 80 -4.16 -9.81 2.63
CA LEU A 80 -3.59 -10.03 3.96
C LEU A 80 -2.06 -9.97 3.94
N GLN A 81 -1.42 -10.60 2.96
CA GLN A 81 0.05 -10.53 2.80
C GLN A 81 0.53 -9.10 2.59
N VAL A 82 -0.18 -8.31 1.77
CA VAL A 82 0.15 -6.89 1.53
C VAL A 82 -0.06 -6.06 2.80
N ALA A 83 -1.15 -6.30 3.54
CA ALA A 83 -1.40 -5.65 4.82
C ALA A 83 -0.28 -5.94 5.82
N ASP A 84 0.22 -7.18 5.86
CA ASP A 84 1.28 -7.62 6.76
C ASP A 84 2.58 -6.88 6.47
N ILE A 85 2.95 -6.75 5.19
CA ILE A 85 4.12 -5.97 4.77
C ILE A 85 3.99 -4.50 5.18
N ILE A 86 2.82 -3.87 4.95
CA ILE A 86 2.58 -2.49 5.40
C ILE A 86 2.73 -2.38 6.92
N TRP A 87 2.21 -3.35 7.67
CA TRP A 87 2.23 -3.32 9.12
C TRP A 87 3.63 -3.48 9.72
N GLU A 88 4.46 -4.34 9.15
CA GLU A 88 5.85 -4.52 9.58
C GLU A 88 6.72 -3.30 9.26
N GLU A 89 6.50 -2.64 8.13
CA GLU A 89 7.23 -1.42 7.73
C GLU A 89 6.82 -0.18 8.55
N LEU A 90 5.65 -0.18 9.19
CA LEU A 90 5.18 0.91 10.06
C LEU A 90 5.80 0.89 11.48
N ARG A 91 6.50 -0.19 11.87
CA ARG A 91 7.02 -0.40 13.22
C ARG A 91 8.43 0.14 13.46
#